data_AF-A0A316DQF3-F1
#
_entry.id   AF-A0A316DQF3-F1
#
_cell.length_a   1.000
_cell.length_b   1.000
_cell.length_c   1.000
_cell.angle_alpha   90.00
_cell.angle_beta   90.00
_cell.angle_gamma   90.00
#
_symmetry.space_group_name_H-M   'P 1'
#
loop_
_entity.id
_entity.type
_entity.pdbx_description
1 polymer ?
#
loop_
_entity_poly.entity_id
_entity_poly.type
_entity_poly.pdbx_seq_one_letter_code
_entity_poly.pdbx_strand_id
1 'polypeptide(L)'
;MYRIALNTALTHIKKNKHKGHSVAIDRVVLRQTELYDTVFEERVKILYGYIHQLNVLEKGLMLLLLEGKSYTEISDITGLTPSNVGTRISRIKTKLKSKIIKK
;
A
#
# COMPACT_ATOMS: atom_id res chain seq x y z
N MET A 1 -0.41 -4.03 -11.71
CA MET A 1 0.74 -4.50 -10.91
C MET A 1 0.51 -4.50 -9.39
N TYR A 2 -0.13 -3.50 -8.76
CA TYR A 2 -0.50 -3.59 -7.32
C TYR A 2 -1.63 -4.60 -7.04
N ARG A 3 -2.61 -4.71 -7.94
CA ARG A 3 -3.62 -5.79 -7.94
C ARG A 3 -3.00 -7.19 -7.94
N ILE A 4 -1.87 -7.38 -8.62
CA ILE A 4 -1.23 -8.70 -8.69
C ILE A 4 -0.57 -9.02 -7.35
N ALA A 5 0.15 -8.08 -6.75
CA ALA A 5 0.74 -8.29 -5.42
C ALA A 5 -0.33 -8.52 -4.33
N LEU A 6 -1.41 -7.72 -4.33
CA LEU A 6 -2.49 -7.86 -3.36
C LEU A 6 -3.31 -9.14 -3.60
N ASN A 7 -3.66 -9.46 -4.85
CA ASN A 7 -4.37 -10.70 -5.17
C ASN A 7 -3.49 -11.92 -4.87
N THR A 8 -2.17 -11.84 -5.07
CA THR A 8 -1.25 -12.91 -4.68
C THR A 8 -1.20 -13.06 -3.16
N ALA A 9 -1.07 -11.97 -2.40
CA ALA A 9 -1.10 -12.01 -0.93
C ALA A 9 -2.42 -12.59 -0.41
N LEU A 10 -3.56 -12.15 -0.95
CA LEU A 10 -4.89 -12.65 -0.59
C LEU A 10 -5.11 -14.11 -1.02
N THR A 11 -4.57 -14.52 -2.17
CA THR A 11 -4.62 -15.91 -2.65
C THR A 11 -3.79 -16.82 -1.75
N HIS A 12 -2.61 -16.37 -1.31
CA HIS A 12 -1.76 -17.10 -0.37
C HIS A 12 -2.46 -17.32 0.98
N ILE A 13 -3.13 -16.29 1.49
CA ILE A 13 -3.93 -16.35 2.72
C ILE A 13 -5.12 -17.31 2.59
N LYS A 14 -5.85 -17.28 1.45
CA LYS A 14 -6.97 -18.20 1.19
C LYS A 14 -6.53 -19.66 1.04
N LYS A 15 -5.38 -19.93 0.40
CA LYS A 15 -4.84 -21.30 0.22
C LYS A 15 -4.44 -21.96 1.56
N ASN A 16 -3.97 -21.17 2.52
CA ASN A 16 -3.64 -21.64 3.87
C ASN A 16 -4.87 -22.02 4.71
N LYS A 17 -6.04 -21.42 4.44
CA LYS A 17 -7.27 -21.75 5.17
C LYS A 17 -7.90 -23.09 4.75
N HIS A 18 -7.52 -23.62 3.59
CA HIS A 18 -8.10 -24.85 3.01
C HIS A 18 -7.28 -26.13 3.26
N LYS A 19 -6.10 -26.05 3.86
CA LYS A 19 -5.31 -27.22 4.26
C LYS A 19 -5.39 -27.42 5.78
N GLY A 20 -6.55 -27.88 6.25
CA GLY A 20 -6.55 -28.65 7.49
C GLY A 20 -5.76 -29.92 7.23
N HIS A 21 -4.72 -30.19 8.02
CA HIS A 21 -4.25 -31.51 8.48
C HIS A 21 -3.18 -31.28 9.56
N SER A 22 -3.39 -31.92 10.71
CA SER A 22 -2.59 -31.88 11.94
C SER A 22 -1.11 -32.20 11.69
N VAL A 23 -0.19 -31.32 12.07
CA VAL A 23 1.24 -31.64 12.23
C VAL A 23 1.82 -30.85 13.41
N ALA A 24 2.61 -31.54 14.24
CA ALA A 24 3.19 -31.11 15.50
C ALA A 24 3.73 -29.66 15.52
N ILE A 25 3.32 -28.93 16.58
CA ILE A 25 3.48 -27.50 16.79
C ILE A 25 4.97 -27.07 16.90
N ASP A 26 5.90 -28.00 17.14
CA ASP A 26 7.26 -27.63 17.56
C ASP A 26 8.24 -27.27 16.42
N ARG A 27 7.96 -27.64 15.17
CA ARG A 27 8.84 -27.30 14.01
C ARG A 27 8.25 -26.28 13.04
N VAL A 28 6.93 -26.10 13.06
CA VAL A 28 6.22 -25.17 12.15
C VAL A 28 6.26 -23.74 12.67
N VAL A 29 6.27 -23.54 13.99
CA VAL A 29 6.35 -22.21 14.61
C VAL A 29 7.70 -21.53 14.32
N LEU A 30 8.80 -22.29 14.26
CA LEU A 30 10.12 -21.71 13.98
C LEU A 30 10.29 -21.21 12.54
N ARG A 31 9.50 -21.75 11.59
CA ARG A 31 9.59 -21.41 10.15
C ARG A 31 8.51 -20.42 9.69
N GLN A 32 7.47 -20.17 10.49
CA GLN A 32 6.45 -19.15 10.22
C GLN A 32 6.86 -17.73 10.66
N THR A 33 7.84 -17.62 11.56
CA THR A 33 8.40 -16.33 11.99
C THR A 33 9.20 -15.63 10.88
N GLU A 34 9.62 -16.35 9.83
CA GLU A 34 10.48 -15.81 8.75
C GLU A 34 9.75 -14.96 7.69
N LEU A 35 8.43 -14.75 7.80
CA LEU A 35 7.67 -13.92 6.85
C LEU A 35 6.93 -12.73 7.50
N TYR A 36 7.24 -12.42 8.77
CA TYR A 36 6.78 -11.19 9.39
C TYR A 36 7.85 -10.11 9.14
N ASP A 37 7.75 -9.43 7.99
CA ASP A 37 8.67 -8.33 7.64
C ASP A 37 8.30 -7.10 8.47
N THR A 38 8.78 -7.07 9.71
CA THR A 38 8.60 -5.95 10.65
C THR A 38 9.11 -4.62 10.07
N VAL A 39 10.11 -4.68 9.20
CA VAL A 39 10.67 -3.51 8.51
C VAL A 39 9.68 -2.99 7.47
N PHE A 40 8.98 -3.87 6.75
CA PHE A 40 7.91 -3.47 5.84
C PHE A 40 6.75 -2.82 6.60
N GLU A 41 6.27 -3.41 7.70
CA GLU A 41 5.21 -2.83 8.52
C GLU A 41 5.58 -1.44 9.05
N GLU A 42 6.80 -1.27 9.55
CA GLU A 42 7.29 0.01 10.04
C GLU A 42 7.33 1.06 8.92
N ARG A 43 7.82 0.70 7.73
CA ARG A 43 7.81 1.58 6.55
C ARG A 43 6.40 1.98 6.14
N VAL A 44 5.46 1.04 6.16
CA VAL A 44 4.04 1.29 5.87
C VAL A 44 3.45 2.27 6.90
N LYS A 45 3.71 2.06 8.20
CA LYS A 45 3.26 2.94 9.28
C LYS A 45 3.81 4.36 9.12
N ILE A 46 5.10 4.50 8.80
CA ILE A 46 5.74 5.80 8.53
C ILE A 46 5.08 6.49 7.33
N LEU A 47 4.87 5.76 6.23
CA LEU A 47 4.22 6.29 5.02
C LEU A 47 2.82 6.82 5.32
N TYR A 48 1.98 6.03 6.01
CA TYR A 48 0.63 6.45 6.39
C TYR A 48 0.68 7.68 7.31
N GLY A 49 1.61 7.74 8.25
CA GLY A 49 1.84 8.93 9.09
C GLY A 49 2.07 10.20 8.27
N TYR A 50 2.89 10.13 7.22
CA TYR A 50 3.13 11.28 6.33
C TYR A 50 1.95 11.58 5.40
N ILE A 51 1.22 10.57 4.93
CA ILE A 51 -0.02 10.77 4.15
C ILE A 51 -1.06 11.51 5.00
N HIS A 52 -1.15 11.23 6.30
CA HIS A 52 -2.06 11.94 7.20
C HIS A 52 -1.78 13.44 7.31
N GLN A 53 -0.52 13.86 7.13
CA GLN A 53 -0.07 15.26 7.13
C GLN A 53 -0.26 15.98 5.78
N LEU A 54 -0.69 15.27 4.73
CA LEU A 54 -1.04 15.91 3.46
C LEU A 54 -2.30 16.77 3.61
N ASN A 55 -2.42 17.80 2.78
CA ASN A 55 -3.67 18.57 2.74
C ASN A 55 -4.82 17.70 2.21
N VAL A 56 -6.06 18.17 2.39
CA VAL A 56 -7.28 17.39 2.06
C VAL A 56 -7.27 16.90 0.61
N LEU A 57 -6.90 17.77 -0.34
CA LEU A 57 -6.85 17.43 -1.76
C LEU A 57 -5.74 16.41 -2.06
N GLU A 58 -4.52 16.64 -1.56
CA GLU A 58 -3.38 15.74 -1.73
C GLU A 58 -3.69 14.34 -1.15
N LYS A 59 -4.34 14.29 0.02
CA LYS A 59 -4.76 13.05 0.67
C LYS A 59 -5.80 12.31 -0.16
N GLY A 60 -6.82 13.00 -0.68
CA GLY A 60 -7.83 12.41 -1.56
C GLY A 60 -7.22 11.81 -2.83
N LEU A 61 -6.29 12.54 -3.49
CA LEU A 61 -5.57 12.03 -4.67
C LEU A 61 -4.76 10.78 -4.37
N MET A 62 -4.07 10.73 -3.22
CA MET A 62 -3.32 9.54 -2.81
C MET A 62 -4.23 8.37 -2.47
N LEU A 63 -5.37 8.60 -1.83
CA LEU A 63 -6.32 7.54 -1.47
C LEU A 63 -6.88 6.86 -2.72
N LEU A 64 -7.37 7.64 -3.68
CA LEU A 64 -7.88 7.12 -4.95
C LEU A 64 -6.79 6.36 -5.74
N LEU A 65 -5.56 6.86 -5.72
CA LEU A 65 -4.43 6.17 -6.35
C LEU A 65 -4.13 4.81 -5.69
N LEU A 66 -4.22 4.74 -4.35
CA LEU A 66 -4.02 3.50 -3.58
C LEU A 66 -5.17 2.50 -3.78
N GLU A 67 -6.39 2.98 -4.01
CA GLU A 67 -7.53 2.18 -4.45
C GLU A 67 -7.37 1.64 -5.89
N GLY A 68 -6.32 2.09 -6.59
CA GLY A 68 -5.97 1.62 -7.92
C GLY A 68 -6.70 2.34 -9.05
N LYS A 69 -7.30 3.50 -8.78
CA LYS A 69 -7.93 4.33 -9.81
C LYS A 69 -6.91 4.86 -10.81
N SER A 70 -7.28 4.84 -12.09
CA SER A 70 -6.47 5.45 -13.15
C SER A 70 -6.50 6.97 -13.04
N TYR A 71 -5.58 7.67 -13.71
CA TYR A 71 -5.59 9.13 -13.72
C TYR A 71 -6.85 9.72 -14.37
N THR A 72 -7.47 8.99 -15.31
CA THR A 72 -8.74 9.39 -15.91
C THR A 72 -9.89 9.22 -14.92
N GLU A 73 -9.97 8.09 -14.21
CA GLU A 73 -11.01 7.91 -13.18
C GLU A 73 -10.87 8.92 -12.03
N ILE A 74 -9.64 9.24 -11.62
CA ILE A 74 -9.38 10.27 -10.60
C ILE A 74 -9.79 11.65 -11.13
N SER A 75 -9.54 11.92 -12.41
CA SER A 75 -9.96 13.16 -13.07
C SER A 75 -11.49 13.31 -13.04
N ASP A 76 -12.21 12.24 -13.38
CA ASP A 76 -13.68 12.22 -13.36
C ASP A 76 -14.24 12.43 -11.95
N ILE A 77 -13.63 11.83 -10.93
CA ILE A 77 -14.06 11.95 -9.52
C ILE A 77 -13.77 13.34 -8.94
N THR A 78 -12.61 13.91 -9.27
CA THR A 78 -12.12 15.15 -8.62
C THR A 78 -12.43 16.42 -9.40
N GLY A 79 -12.89 16.31 -10.65
CA GLY A 79 -13.08 17.45 -11.56
C GLY A 79 -11.78 18.10 -12.03
N LEU A 80 -10.62 17.52 -11.73
CA LEU A 80 -9.32 17.95 -12.24
C LEU A 80 -9.07 17.37 -13.62
N THR A 81 -8.22 17.97 -14.44
CA THR A 81 -7.78 17.34 -15.70
C THR A 81 -6.81 16.17 -15.43
N PRO A 82 -6.71 15.16 -16.30
CA PRO A 82 -5.80 14.02 -16.11
C PRO A 82 -4.32 14.45 -15.97
N SER A 83 -3.91 15.49 -16.69
CA SER A 83 -2.56 16.07 -16.60
C SER A 83 -2.30 16.73 -15.23
N ASN A 84 -3.28 17.44 -14.70
CA ASN A 84 -3.20 18.07 -13.37
C ASN A 84 -3.13 16.99 -12.27
N VAL A 85 -3.93 15.92 -12.38
CA VAL A 85 -3.85 14.74 -11.51
C VAL A 85 -2.45 14.15 -11.52
N GLY A 86 -1.90 13.86 -12.71
CA GLY A 86 -0.56 13.28 -12.85
C GLY A 86 0.54 14.17 -12.24
N THR A 87 0.50 15.47 -12.51
CA THR A 87 1.46 16.44 -11.98
C THR A 87 1.38 16.55 -10.45
N ARG A 88 0.16 16.61 -9.90
CA ARG A 88 -0.05 16.67 -8.44
C ARG A 88 0.41 15.39 -7.75
N ILE A 89 0.06 14.22 -8.27
CA ILE A 89 0.53 12.94 -7.75
C ILE A 89 2.06 12.87 -7.75
N SER A 90 2.71 13.31 -8.84
CA SER A 90 4.18 13.37 -8.91
C SER A 90 4.77 14.26 -7.81
N ARG A 91 4.24 15.48 -7.63
CA ARG A 91 4.67 16.40 -6.57
C ARG A 91 4.46 15.82 -5.16
N ILE A 92 3.34 15.16 -4.91
CA ILE A 92 3.05 14.52 -3.63
C ILE A 92 4.06 13.39 -3.36
N LYS A 93 4.36 12.54 -4.34
CA LYS A 93 5.39 11.49 -4.21
C LYS A 93 6.75 12.07 -3.86
N THR A 94 7.16 13.15 -4.53
CA THR A 94 8.41 13.87 -4.22
C THR A 94 8.41 14.45 -2.80
N LYS A 95 7.29 15.04 -2.36
CA LYS A 95 7.11 15.58 -1.00
C LYS A 95 7.19 14.48 0.07
N LEU A 96 6.57 13.33 -0.17
CA LEU A 96 6.65 12.18 0.74
C LEU A 96 8.08 11.64 0.80
N LYS A 97 8.74 11.48 -0.34
CA LYS A 97 10.13 11.03 -0.42
C LYS A 97 11.08 11.96 0.34
N SER A 98 10.96 13.27 0.17
CA SER A 98 11.82 14.23 0.88
C SER A 98 11.59 14.24 2.39
N LYS A 99 10.35 14.07 2.84
CA LYS A 99 10.01 13.97 4.27
C LYS A 99 10.52 12.67 4.92
N ILE A 100 10.47 11.55 4.21
CA ILE A 100 10.92 10.25 4.70
C ILE A 100 12.44 10.15 4.75
N ILE A 101 13.15 10.71 3.75
CA ILE A 101 14.63 10.65 3.66
C ILE A 101 15.33 11.67 4.57
N LYS A 102 14.66 12.75 4.99
CA LYS A 102 15.25 13.79 5.85
C LYS A 102 15.49 13.36 7.32
N LYS A 103 15.43 12.06 7.64
CA LYS A 103 15.61 11.51 8.97
C LYS A 103 16.70 10.45 8.95
#